data_AF-A0A1S9CA85-F1
#
_entry.id   AF-A0A1S9CA85-F1
#
_cell.length_a   1.000
_cell.length_b   1.000
_cell.length_c   1.000
_cell.angle_alpha   90.00
_cell.angle_beta   90.00
_cell.angle_gamma   90.00
#
_symmetry.space_group_name_H-M   'P 1'
#
loop_
_entity.id
_entity.type
_entity.pdbx_description
1 polymer ?
#
loop_
_entity_poly.entity_id
_entity_poly.type
_entity_poly.pdbx_seq_one_letter_code
_entity_poly.pdbx_strand_id
1 'polypeptide(L)'
;MKRMKKKFLLPLCVGTLLVGCGGQPEPEKLTYWDNIAEVASWKDVDAKINATVELTGPLTIASETEIANAKAIIDGNFQLDKETMTGKMDLSLGFPEEVRTAFAENSNLSHITLPESIDLNMYITPDSILIPKNLYSMATTVFLGLPINADMIPFDYVSIDLDAAGIDFHLPTTVAITEEVKEKCSSLQEELGLDIVASDEGNTFNINLDKAKFTDLIVKFGQSFKTQEEFENFLNAIELEYSSEEVPSMYAVLQDEATIRSTFEETINTMGIDYTATFEPEQYMVDSAFQLSDLETEMKANVNIVSKKSELDQIAPEEGAVIMSMEEATAALMSAFMSQGGL
;
A
#
# COMPACT_ATOMS: atom_id res chain seq x y z
N MET A 1 -16.38 -17.73 5.08
CA MET A 1 -15.37 -16.65 5.24
C MET A 1 -13.92 -17.13 5.44
N LYS A 2 -13.58 -17.94 6.47
CA LYS A 2 -12.17 -18.33 6.75
C LYS A 2 -11.39 -19.03 5.60
N ARG A 3 -12.07 -19.75 4.69
CA ARG A 3 -11.40 -20.48 3.58
C ARG A 3 -11.00 -19.59 2.40
N MET A 4 -11.71 -18.48 2.13
CA MET A 4 -11.38 -17.58 1.00
C MET A 4 -10.15 -16.72 1.31
N LYS A 5 -10.05 -16.15 2.52
CA LYS A 5 -8.85 -15.43 2.97
C LYS A 5 -7.59 -16.27 2.75
N LYS A 6 -7.61 -17.57 3.11
CA LYS A 6 -6.44 -18.47 3.04
C LYS A 6 -5.95 -18.79 1.62
N LYS A 7 -6.86 -18.86 0.64
CA LYS A 7 -6.50 -19.24 -0.74
C LYS A 7 -5.75 -18.12 -1.47
N PHE A 8 -6.07 -16.87 -1.17
CA PHE A 8 -5.48 -15.70 -1.83
C PHE A 8 -4.31 -15.10 -1.06
N LEU A 9 -4.22 -15.39 0.24
CA LEU A 9 -3.17 -14.87 1.10
C LEU A 9 -1.77 -15.29 0.67
N LEU A 10 -1.56 -16.59 0.45
CA LEU A 10 -0.24 -17.10 0.13
C LEU A 10 0.27 -16.55 -1.22
N PRO A 11 -0.57 -16.48 -2.29
CA PRO A 11 -0.16 -15.78 -3.49
C PRO A 11 0.15 -14.30 -3.29
N LEU A 12 -0.63 -13.59 -2.46
CA LEU A 12 -0.37 -12.18 -2.15
C LEU A 12 0.97 -11.99 -1.42
N CYS A 13 1.25 -12.80 -0.38
CA CYS A 13 2.49 -12.73 0.38
C CYS A 13 3.71 -13.00 -0.51
N VAL A 14 3.63 -14.02 -1.36
CA VAL A 14 4.69 -14.35 -2.32
C VAL A 14 4.84 -13.21 -3.33
N GLY A 15 3.74 -12.62 -3.81
CA GLY A 15 3.74 -11.49 -4.72
C GLY A 15 4.46 -10.25 -4.18
N THR A 16 4.20 -9.90 -2.91
CA THR A 16 4.86 -8.78 -2.24
C THR A 16 6.36 -9.01 -2.01
N LEU A 17 6.79 -10.25 -1.83
CA LEU A 17 8.20 -10.59 -1.60
C LEU A 17 9.06 -10.57 -2.86
N LEU A 18 8.44 -10.60 -4.04
CA LEU A 18 9.14 -10.56 -5.33
C LEU A 18 9.57 -9.15 -5.75
N VAL A 19 9.02 -8.13 -5.10
CA VAL A 19 9.38 -6.74 -5.36
C VAL A 19 10.82 -6.52 -4.89
N GLY A 20 11.73 -6.37 -5.85
CA GLY A 20 13.15 -6.08 -5.59
C GLY A 20 14.11 -7.27 -5.66
N CYS A 21 13.70 -8.44 -6.16
CA CYS A 21 14.66 -9.47 -6.57
C CYS A 21 15.48 -8.98 -7.79
N GLY A 22 16.54 -8.21 -7.53
CA GLY A 22 17.49 -7.76 -8.54
C GLY A 22 18.48 -8.86 -8.92
N GLY A 23 18.98 -8.82 -10.15
CA GLY A 23 19.95 -9.80 -10.61
C GLY A 23 21.41 -9.47 -10.30
N GLN A 24 22.28 -10.47 -10.53
CA GLN A 24 23.72 -10.25 -10.59
C GLN A 24 24.06 -9.38 -11.81
N PRO A 25 24.71 -8.24 -11.63
CA PRO A 25 25.10 -7.41 -12.74
C PRO A 25 26.35 -8.00 -13.40
N GLU A 26 26.54 -7.71 -14.68
CA GLU A 26 27.89 -7.74 -15.25
C GLU A 26 28.79 -6.80 -14.42
N PRO A 27 30.12 -7.03 -14.33
CA PRO A 27 31.03 -6.33 -13.39
C PRO A 27 31.05 -4.79 -13.44
N GLU A 28 30.32 -4.16 -14.35
CA GLU A 28 30.26 -2.71 -14.57
C GLU A 28 28.84 -2.10 -14.45
N LYS A 29 27.79 -2.90 -14.21
CA LYS A 29 26.40 -2.40 -14.10
C LYS A 29 25.92 -2.34 -12.65
N LEU A 30 25.09 -1.36 -12.32
CA LEU A 30 24.45 -1.24 -11.00
C LEU A 30 23.39 -2.33 -10.82
N THR A 31 23.29 -2.92 -9.61
CA THR A 31 22.19 -3.82 -9.26
C THR A 31 20.88 -3.06 -9.05
N TYR A 32 19.73 -3.75 -9.02
CA TYR A 32 18.46 -3.15 -8.62
C TYR A 32 18.59 -2.36 -7.31
N TRP A 33 19.27 -2.95 -6.31
CA TRP A 33 19.45 -2.32 -5.00
C TRP A 33 20.37 -1.10 -5.04
N ASP A 34 21.38 -1.11 -5.90
CA ASP A 34 22.23 0.07 -6.09
C ASP A 34 21.46 1.20 -6.79
N ASN A 35 20.61 0.89 -7.77
CA ASN A 35 19.74 1.89 -8.40
C ASN A 35 18.71 2.44 -7.40
N ILE A 36 18.12 1.60 -6.53
CA ILE A 36 17.23 2.06 -5.44
C ILE A 36 17.98 2.97 -4.46
N ALA A 37 19.23 2.63 -4.12
CA ALA A 37 20.05 3.47 -3.26
C ALA A 37 20.33 4.84 -3.89
N GLU A 38 20.52 4.89 -5.21
CA GLU A 38 20.64 6.14 -5.96
C GLU A 38 19.35 6.97 -5.91
N VAL A 39 18.19 6.37 -6.16
CA VAL A 39 16.89 7.06 -6.05
C VAL A 39 16.64 7.58 -4.63
N ALA A 40 16.95 6.78 -3.61
CA ALA A 40 16.81 7.19 -2.20
C ALA A 40 17.78 8.32 -1.79
N SER A 41 18.84 8.54 -2.58
CA SER A 41 19.80 9.63 -2.40
C SER A 41 19.34 10.96 -3.01
N TRP A 42 18.27 10.94 -3.83
CA TRP A 42 17.71 12.17 -4.39
C TRP A 42 17.33 13.14 -3.27
N LYS A 43 17.68 14.40 -3.51
CA LYS A 43 17.46 15.48 -2.55
C LYS A 43 15.98 15.83 -2.51
N ASP A 44 15.39 16.10 -3.67
CA ASP A 44 13.99 16.45 -3.79
C ASP A 44 13.32 15.48 -4.78
N VAL A 45 12.10 15.05 -4.43
CA VAL A 45 11.36 14.03 -5.17
C VAL A 45 9.95 14.53 -5.45
N ASP A 46 9.52 14.43 -6.70
CA ASP A 46 8.12 14.55 -7.10
C ASP A 46 7.65 13.20 -7.64
N ALA A 47 6.65 12.60 -6.98
CA ALA A 47 6.14 11.29 -7.30
C ALA A 47 4.65 11.34 -7.59
N LYS A 48 4.23 10.63 -8.65
CA LYS A 48 2.83 10.36 -8.94
C LYS A 48 2.53 8.89 -8.70
N ILE A 49 1.45 8.62 -7.97
CA ILE A 49 0.91 7.28 -7.72
C ILE A 49 -0.46 7.17 -8.38
N ASN A 50 -0.68 6.08 -9.11
CA ASN A 50 -1.99 5.66 -9.58
C ASN A 50 -2.16 4.20 -9.22
N ALA A 51 -3.04 3.89 -8.28
CA ALA A 51 -3.39 2.53 -7.93
C ALA A 51 -4.87 2.28 -8.15
N THR A 52 -5.18 1.08 -8.62
CA THR A 52 -6.55 0.60 -8.80
C THR A 52 -6.63 -0.81 -8.26
N VAL A 53 -7.60 -1.06 -7.38
CA VAL A 53 -7.95 -2.40 -6.93
C VAL A 53 -9.37 -2.68 -7.38
N GLU A 54 -9.55 -3.72 -8.16
CA GLU A 54 -10.83 -4.18 -8.68
C GLU A 54 -11.08 -5.60 -8.18
N LEU A 55 -12.24 -5.82 -7.59
CA LEU A 55 -12.75 -7.12 -7.21
C LEU A 55 -14.08 -7.33 -7.93
N THR A 56 -14.11 -8.26 -8.87
CA THR A 56 -15.30 -8.66 -9.64
C THR A 56 -15.85 -9.95 -9.03
N GLY A 57 -17.17 -10.04 -8.85
CA GLY A 57 -17.84 -11.20 -8.23
C GLY A 57 -18.51 -10.87 -6.88
N PRO A 58 -19.29 -11.81 -6.33
CA PRO A 58 -20.05 -11.59 -5.10
C PRO A 58 -19.15 -11.60 -3.85
N LEU A 59 -19.03 -10.47 -3.17
CA LEU A 59 -18.37 -10.36 -1.88
C LEU A 59 -19.42 -10.26 -0.76
N THR A 60 -19.54 -11.28 0.08
CA THR A 60 -20.40 -11.21 1.27
C THR A 60 -19.68 -10.51 2.41
N ILE A 61 -20.05 -9.24 2.71
CA ILE A 61 -19.55 -8.53 3.90
C ILE A 61 -20.60 -8.60 5.00
N ALA A 62 -20.33 -9.42 6.02
CA ALA A 62 -21.26 -9.71 7.12
C ALA A 62 -22.62 -10.26 6.63
N SER A 63 -23.47 -10.67 7.55
CA SER A 63 -24.50 -11.69 7.39
C SER A 63 -25.72 -11.31 6.52
N GLU A 64 -25.54 -10.90 5.25
CA GLU A 64 -26.48 -11.02 4.11
C GLU A 64 -26.20 -10.04 2.94
N THR A 65 -25.27 -9.09 3.06
CA THR A 65 -25.00 -8.14 1.96
C THR A 65 -23.99 -8.71 0.97
N GLU A 66 -24.43 -8.96 -0.26
CA GLU A 66 -23.56 -9.28 -1.39
C GLU A 66 -23.21 -8.00 -2.16
N ILE A 67 -21.93 -7.64 -2.17
CA ILE A 67 -21.42 -6.58 -3.03
C ILE A 67 -20.94 -7.25 -4.31
N ALA A 68 -21.59 -6.93 -5.43
CA ALA A 68 -21.06 -7.27 -6.74
C ALA A 68 -20.16 -6.13 -7.19
N ASN A 69 -18.91 -6.45 -7.55
CA ASN A 69 -17.97 -5.53 -8.19
C ASN A 69 -17.57 -4.34 -7.31
N ALA A 70 -16.51 -4.50 -6.53
CA ALA A 70 -15.90 -3.41 -5.79
C ALA A 70 -14.69 -2.86 -6.55
N LYS A 71 -14.58 -1.53 -6.65
CA LYS A 71 -13.40 -0.86 -7.18
C LYS A 71 -12.91 0.16 -6.15
N ALA A 72 -11.60 0.28 -6.00
CA ALA A 72 -10.96 1.34 -5.25
C ALA A 72 -9.92 2.00 -6.16
N ILE A 73 -9.90 3.32 -6.18
CA ILE A 73 -8.97 4.11 -6.99
C ILE A 73 -8.24 5.04 -6.03
N ILE A 74 -6.91 5.04 -6.15
CA ILE A 74 -6.01 5.93 -5.45
C ILE A 74 -5.22 6.65 -6.54
N ASP A 75 -5.43 7.96 -6.68
CA ASP A 75 -4.61 8.82 -7.55
C ASP A 75 -4.00 9.90 -6.66
N GLY A 76 -2.70 10.08 -6.72
CA GLY A 76 -2.10 11.16 -5.95
C GLY A 76 -0.72 11.56 -6.40
N ASN A 77 -0.35 12.77 -5.98
CA ASN A 77 0.97 13.32 -6.13
C ASN A 77 1.60 13.48 -4.75
N PHE A 78 2.90 13.22 -4.67
CA PHE A 78 3.68 13.32 -3.47
C PHE A 78 4.96 14.10 -3.77
N GLN A 79 5.22 15.13 -2.99
CA GLN A 79 6.40 15.96 -3.10
C GLN A 79 7.15 15.90 -1.77
N LEU A 80 8.47 15.73 -1.84
CA LEU A 80 9.33 15.66 -0.66
C LEU A 80 10.62 16.44 -0.92
N ASP A 81 10.87 17.43 -0.08
CA ASP A 81 12.15 18.12 0.05
C ASP A 81 12.88 17.57 1.28
N LYS A 82 13.96 16.81 1.03
CA LYS A 82 14.74 16.17 2.08
C LYS A 82 15.65 17.15 2.83
N GLU A 83 16.02 18.29 2.23
CA GLU A 83 16.88 19.27 2.90
C GLU A 83 16.12 19.98 4.01
N THR A 84 14.88 20.41 3.74
CA THR A 84 14.04 21.04 4.76
C THR A 84 13.16 20.06 5.53
N MET A 85 13.17 18.77 5.16
CA MET A 85 12.31 17.72 5.72
C MET A 85 10.83 18.11 5.63
N THR A 86 10.45 18.71 4.50
CA THR A 86 9.07 19.11 4.21
C THR A 86 8.50 18.30 3.06
N GLY A 87 7.18 18.17 3.03
CA GLY A 87 6.50 17.40 2.01
C GLY A 87 5.06 17.85 1.80
N LYS A 88 4.50 17.44 0.66
CA LYS A 88 3.09 17.58 0.36
C LYS A 88 2.58 16.27 -0.23
N MET A 89 1.41 15.86 0.22
CA MET A 89 0.68 14.72 -0.33
C MET A 89 -0.68 15.22 -0.78
N ASP A 90 -0.93 15.14 -2.09
CA ASP A 90 -2.22 15.36 -2.70
C ASP A 90 -2.76 14.01 -3.17
N LEU A 91 -3.62 13.36 -2.39
CA LEU A 91 -4.19 12.04 -2.68
C LEU A 91 -5.71 12.15 -2.83
N SER A 92 -6.25 11.71 -3.94
CA SER A 92 -7.69 11.52 -4.11
C SER A 92 -8.04 10.05 -3.89
N LEU A 93 -8.86 9.81 -2.86
CA LEU A 93 -9.42 8.49 -2.55
C LEU A 93 -10.86 8.45 -3.06
N GLY A 94 -11.10 7.67 -4.13
CA GLY A 94 -12.44 7.46 -4.67
C GLY A 94 -13.19 6.34 -3.96
N PHE A 95 -14.46 6.58 -3.62
CA PHE A 95 -15.40 5.59 -3.10
C PHE A 95 -16.54 5.39 -4.10
N PRO A 96 -16.44 4.35 -4.96
CA PRO A 96 -17.50 4.02 -5.90
C PRO A 96 -18.85 3.79 -5.22
N GLU A 97 -19.92 3.95 -5.98
CA GLU A 97 -21.31 3.86 -5.48
C GLU A 97 -21.57 2.54 -4.76
N GLU A 98 -20.98 1.44 -5.23
CA GLU A 98 -21.11 0.11 -4.67
C GLU A 98 -20.52 0.03 -3.26
N VAL A 99 -19.34 0.64 -3.05
CA VAL A 99 -18.69 0.73 -1.72
C VAL A 99 -19.53 1.60 -0.80
N ARG A 100 -19.98 2.77 -1.26
CA ARG A 100 -20.80 3.69 -0.46
C ARG A 100 -22.14 3.05 -0.06
N THR A 101 -22.78 2.34 -0.99
CA THR A 101 -24.03 1.61 -0.75
C THR A 101 -23.83 0.52 0.29
N ALA A 102 -22.77 -0.28 0.16
CA ALA A 102 -22.45 -1.31 1.14
C ALA A 102 -22.20 -0.76 2.55
N PHE A 103 -21.52 0.38 2.67
CA PHE A 103 -21.34 1.07 3.95
C PHE A 103 -22.67 1.54 4.54
N ALA A 104 -23.56 2.10 3.71
CA ALA A 104 -24.88 2.56 4.13
C ALA A 104 -25.81 1.40 4.56
N GLU A 105 -25.73 0.25 3.88
CA GLU A 105 -26.54 -0.93 4.17
C GLU A 105 -26.04 -1.73 5.39
N ASN A 106 -24.78 -1.54 5.80
CA ASN A 106 -24.26 -2.16 7.00
C ASN A 106 -24.90 -1.53 8.24
N SER A 107 -25.69 -2.30 9.00
CA SER A 107 -26.40 -1.78 10.17
C SER A 107 -25.50 -1.09 11.20
N ASN A 108 -24.23 -1.51 11.32
CA ASN A 108 -23.26 -0.93 12.25
C ASN A 108 -22.62 0.36 11.72
N LEU A 109 -22.68 0.63 10.41
CA LEU A 109 -22.06 1.78 9.76
C LEU A 109 -23.07 2.67 9.02
N SER A 110 -24.36 2.31 9.04
CA SER A 110 -25.46 2.99 8.34
C SER A 110 -25.66 4.46 8.70
N HIS A 111 -25.08 4.90 9.82
CA HIS A 111 -25.07 6.30 10.25
C HIS A 111 -23.91 7.12 9.63
N ILE A 112 -22.97 6.46 8.95
CA ILE A 112 -21.81 7.07 8.28
C ILE A 112 -22.16 7.24 6.81
N THR A 113 -22.14 8.48 6.34
CA THR A 113 -22.28 8.79 4.91
C THR A 113 -20.89 9.02 4.32
N LEU A 114 -20.43 8.10 3.47
CA LEU A 114 -19.17 8.28 2.73
C LEU A 114 -19.37 9.21 1.52
N PRO A 115 -18.49 10.19 1.30
CA PRO A 115 -18.52 11.00 0.09
C PRO A 115 -18.03 10.19 -1.12
N GLU A 116 -18.32 10.67 -2.34
CA GLU A 116 -17.85 10.04 -3.59
C GLU A 116 -16.32 9.97 -3.67
N SER A 117 -15.64 11.00 -3.19
CA SER A 117 -14.19 11.01 -3.02
C SER A 117 -13.80 11.82 -1.80
N ILE A 118 -12.58 11.57 -1.32
CA ILE A 118 -11.91 12.43 -0.35
C ILE A 118 -10.60 12.87 -0.97
N ASP A 119 -10.42 14.17 -1.06
CA ASP A 119 -9.13 14.76 -1.40
C ASP A 119 -8.35 15.01 -0.11
N LEU A 120 -7.24 14.29 0.04
CA LEU A 120 -6.24 14.50 1.07
C LEU A 120 -5.20 15.45 0.50
N ASN A 121 -5.17 16.68 1.00
CA ASN A 121 -4.06 17.61 0.78
C ASN A 121 -3.38 17.81 2.13
N MET A 122 -2.35 17.01 2.39
CA MET A 122 -1.60 17.01 3.64
C MET A 122 -0.23 17.62 3.43
N TYR A 123 0.28 18.30 4.44
CA TYR A 123 1.65 18.78 4.47
C TYR A 123 2.44 18.04 5.53
N ILE A 124 3.70 17.77 5.24
CA ILE A 124 4.67 17.22 6.17
C ILE A 124 5.64 18.34 6.49
N THR A 125 5.88 18.53 7.79
CA THR A 125 6.88 19.45 8.32
C THR A 125 7.86 18.65 9.18
N PRO A 126 9.00 19.22 9.58
CA PRO A 126 9.98 18.50 10.41
C PRO A 126 9.39 17.89 11.69
N ASP A 127 8.39 18.56 12.29
CA ASP A 127 7.88 18.21 13.61
C ASP A 127 6.42 17.73 13.60
N SER A 128 5.72 17.83 12.46
CA SER A 128 4.28 17.58 12.41
C SER A 128 3.75 17.21 11.03
N ILE A 129 2.60 16.54 11.02
CA ILE A 129 1.76 16.36 9.84
C ILE A 129 0.58 17.31 9.94
N LEU A 130 0.39 18.13 8.90
CA LEU A 130 -0.73 19.05 8.80
C LEU A 130 -1.86 18.35 8.04
N ILE A 131 -2.92 18.04 8.77
CA ILE A 131 -4.12 17.38 8.24
C ILE A 131 -5.16 18.44 7.88
N PRO A 132 -5.70 18.43 6.64
CA PRO A 132 -6.67 19.44 6.22
C PRO A 132 -8.00 19.28 6.98
N LYS A 133 -8.71 20.40 7.19
CA LYS A 133 -10.01 20.42 7.89
C LYS A 133 -11.04 19.45 7.34
N ASN A 134 -11.04 19.19 6.03
CA ASN A 134 -11.95 18.23 5.39
C ASN A 134 -11.71 16.80 5.90
N LEU A 135 -10.45 16.38 5.99
CA LEU A 135 -10.10 15.06 6.52
C LEU A 135 -10.40 14.99 8.03
N TYR A 136 -10.05 16.03 8.78
CA TYR A 136 -10.34 16.08 10.21
C TYR A 136 -11.85 16.03 10.50
N SER A 137 -12.66 16.78 9.75
CA SER A 137 -14.13 16.76 9.80
C SER A 137 -14.69 15.36 9.58
N MET A 138 -14.20 14.65 8.57
CA MET A 138 -14.64 13.30 8.29
C MET A 138 -14.23 12.32 9.40
N ALA A 139 -12.95 12.33 9.81
CA ALA A 139 -12.48 11.47 10.89
C ALA A 139 -13.33 11.68 12.15
N THR A 140 -13.61 12.94 12.50
CA THR A 140 -14.47 13.28 13.64
C THR A 140 -15.91 12.78 13.47
N THR A 141 -16.45 12.89 12.26
CA THR A 141 -17.78 12.36 11.93
C THR A 141 -17.87 10.86 12.13
N VAL A 142 -16.85 10.12 11.69
CA VAL A 142 -16.75 8.67 11.86
C VAL A 142 -16.60 8.29 13.32
N PHE A 143 -15.70 8.95 14.06
CA PHE A 143 -15.44 8.62 15.47
C PHE A 143 -16.60 8.98 16.40
N LEU A 144 -17.27 10.10 16.17
CA LEU A 144 -18.34 10.59 17.04
C LEU A 144 -19.73 10.16 16.56
N GLY A 145 -19.86 9.67 15.33
CA GLY A 145 -21.15 9.34 14.72
C GLY A 145 -22.04 10.57 14.48
N LEU A 146 -21.44 11.77 14.38
CA LEU A 146 -22.13 13.04 14.22
C LEU A 146 -21.67 13.72 12.92
N PRO A 147 -22.58 14.11 12.01
CA PRO A 147 -22.19 14.78 10.78
C PRO A 147 -21.61 16.17 11.08
N ILE A 148 -20.30 16.32 10.95
CA ILE A 148 -19.61 17.60 11.05
C ILE A 148 -19.43 18.17 9.65
N ASN A 149 -19.93 19.38 9.37
CA ASN A 149 -19.61 20.08 8.14
C ASN A 149 -18.24 20.77 8.29
N ALA A 150 -17.31 20.51 7.36
CA ALA A 150 -15.99 21.15 7.32
C ALA A 150 -16.06 22.69 7.23
N ASP A 151 -17.13 23.27 6.68
CA ASP A 151 -17.34 24.73 6.64
C ASP A 151 -17.48 25.36 8.04
N MET A 152 -17.81 24.55 9.05
CA MET A 152 -17.95 25.00 10.43
C MET A 152 -16.60 25.09 11.16
N ILE A 153 -15.55 24.55 10.56
CA ILE A 153 -14.23 24.45 11.17
C ILE A 153 -13.45 25.75 10.91
N PRO A 154 -12.98 26.46 11.95
CA PRO A 154 -12.37 27.79 11.81
C PRO A 154 -10.86 27.77 11.51
N PHE A 155 -10.30 26.61 11.22
CA PHE A 155 -8.91 26.40 10.85
C PHE A 155 -8.81 25.65 9.53
N ASP A 156 -7.70 25.81 8.83
CA ASP A 156 -7.45 25.14 7.56
C ASP A 156 -6.77 23.79 7.76
N TYR A 157 -5.85 23.73 8.72
CA TYR A 157 -5.10 22.52 9.07
C TYR A 157 -5.07 22.28 10.57
N VAL A 158 -5.13 21.00 10.94
CA VAL A 158 -4.74 20.55 12.28
C VAL A 158 -3.34 19.95 12.21
N SER A 159 -2.47 20.44 13.08
CA SER A 159 -1.11 19.95 13.27
C SER A 159 -1.13 18.77 14.21
N ILE A 160 -0.75 17.60 13.70
CA ILE A 160 -0.50 16.39 14.46
C ILE A 160 1.01 16.30 14.68
N ASP A 161 1.42 16.50 15.93
CA ASP A 161 2.80 16.30 16.36
C ASP A 161 3.20 14.83 16.15
N LEU A 162 4.33 14.61 15.47
CA LEU A 162 4.83 13.29 15.12
C LEU A 162 5.17 12.46 16.37
N ASP A 163 5.85 13.07 17.34
CA ASP A 163 6.25 12.42 18.59
C ASP A 163 5.01 12.06 19.42
N ALA A 164 4.05 12.97 19.51
CA ALA A 164 2.82 12.75 20.27
C ALA A 164 1.92 11.67 19.65
N ALA A 165 1.94 11.52 18.32
CA ALA A 165 1.19 10.50 17.61
C ALA A 165 1.89 9.13 17.59
N GLY A 166 3.14 9.05 18.08
CA GLY A 166 3.98 7.87 17.92
C GLY A 166 4.26 7.53 16.45
N ILE A 167 4.13 8.53 15.56
CA ILE A 167 4.39 8.39 14.13
C ILE A 167 5.85 8.72 13.93
N ASP A 168 6.64 7.67 13.76
CA ASP A 168 8.06 7.83 13.53
C ASP A 168 8.33 8.04 12.03
N PHE A 169 8.47 9.29 11.59
CA PHE A 169 8.76 9.62 10.20
C PHE A 169 10.26 9.44 9.91
N HIS A 170 10.71 8.20 9.94
CA HIS A 170 12.01 7.88 9.36
C HIS A 170 11.81 7.76 7.85
N LEU A 171 12.38 8.71 7.08
CA LEU A 171 12.74 8.41 5.70
C LEU A 171 13.54 7.11 5.77
N PRO A 172 13.17 6.03 5.04
CA PRO A 172 13.85 4.75 5.15
C PRO A 172 15.33 5.02 4.97
N THR A 173 16.08 4.97 6.08
CA THR A 173 17.50 5.30 6.13
C THR A 173 18.21 4.13 5.53
N THR A 174 18.13 3.99 4.21
CA THR A 174 18.57 2.82 3.44
C THR A 174 18.03 1.53 4.05
N VAL A 175 17.14 0.80 3.37
CA VAL A 175 17.08 -0.64 3.61
C VAL A 175 18.47 -1.15 3.23
N ALA A 176 19.38 -1.20 4.20
CA ALA A 176 20.73 -1.68 4.02
C ALA A 176 20.59 -3.20 3.97
N ILE A 177 20.16 -3.68 2.81
CA ILE A 177 20.06 -5.10 2.53
C ILE A 177 21.47 -5.63 2.65
N THR A 178 21.68 -6.52 3.62
CA THR A 178 22.97 -7.14 3.84
C THR A 178 23.39 -7.89 2.58
N GLU A 179 24.68 -8.02 2.33
CA GLU A 179 25.19 -8.77 1.18
C GLU A 179 24.64 -10.22 1.14
N GLU A 180 24.37 -10.82 2.30
CA GLU A 180 23.73 -12.14 2.40
C GLU A 180 22.29 -12.16 1.84
N VAL A 181 21.49 -11.12 2.12
CA VAL A 181 20.12 -11.01 1.57
C VAL A 181 20.18 -10.69 0.08
N LYS A 182 21.13 -9.84 -0.35
CA LYS A 182 21.37 -9.57 -1.78
C LYS A 182 21.69 -10.86 -2.54
N GLU A 183 22.57 -11.70 -2.00
CA GLU A 183 22.98 -12.98 -2.61
C GLU A 183 21.81 -13.98 -2.68
N LYS A 184 21.02 -14.11 -1.61
CA LYS A 184 19.79 -14.93 -1.61
C LYS A 184 18.75 -14.45 -2.63
N CYS A 185 18.48 -13.15 -2.69
CA CYS A 185 17.55 -12.58 -3.67
C CYS A 185 18.07 -12.73 -5.10
N SER A 186 19.39 -12.61 -5.31
CA SER A 186 20.02 -12.83 -6.61
C SER A 186 19.95 -14.31 -7.04
N SER A 187 20.08 -15.27 -6.11
CA SER A 187 19.92 -16.70 -6.44
C SER A 187 18.49 -17.09 -6.85
N LEU A 188 17.49 -16.33 -6.39
CA LEU A 188 16.10 -16.52 -6.80
C LEU A 188 15.86 -16.02 -8.24
N GLN A 189 16.78 -15.26 -8.83
CA GLN A 189 16.65 -14.64 -10.16
C GLN A 189 16.42 -15.65 -11.29
N GLU A 190 17.32 -16.63 -11.46
CA GLU A 190 17.23 -17.64 -12.53
C GLU A 190 15.97 -18.49 -12.37
N GLU A 191 15.56 -18.71 -11.12
CA GLU A 191 14.40 -19.50 -10.77
C GLU A 191 13.07 -18.77 -10.99
N LEU A 192 13.08 -17.43 -11.00
CA LEU A 192 11.92 -16.56 -11.16
C LEU A 192 11.70 -16.08 -12.60
N GLY A 193 12.65 -16.31 -13.51
CA GLY A 193 12.54 -15.83 -14.90
C GLY A 193 12.56 -14.30 -15.00
N LEU A 194 13.39 -13.68 -14.18
CA LEU A 194 13.65 -12.23 -14.16
C LEU A 194 14.40 -11.79 -15.43
N ASP A 195 13.76 -10.94 -16.23
CA ASP A 195 14.36 -10.35 -17.42
C ASP A 195 14.94 -8.97 -17.10
N ILE A 196 16.24 -8.80 -17.34
CA ILE A 196 16.94 -7.52 -17.15
C ILE A 196 17.28 -6.93 -18.51
N VAL A 197 16.76 -5.74 -18.78
CA VAL A 197 17.06 -4.99 -19.99
C VAL A 197 17.86 -3.75 -19.59
N ALA A 198 19.17 -3.82 -19.78
CA ALA A 198 20.07 -2.68 -19.62
C ALA A 198 20.20 -1.92 -20.94
N SER A 199 20.15 -0.59 -20.89
CA SER A 199 20.34 0.30 -22.02
C SER A 199 21.19 1.51 -21.63
N ASP A 200 21.64 2.29 -22.62
CA ASP A 200 22.37 3.55 -22.38
C ASP A 200 21.49 4.62 -21.68
N GLU A 201 20.16 4.45 -21.71
CA GLU A 201 19.17 5.39 -21.15
C GLU A 201 18.75 5.00 -19.73
N GLY A 202 19.05 3.78 -19.28
CA GLY A 202 18.64 3.27 -17.96
C GLY A 202 18.57 1.75 -17.85
N ASN A 203 18.23 1.28 -16.65
CA ASN A 203 18.05 -0.14 -16.34
C ASN A 203 16.57 -0.46 -16.13
N THR A 204 16.05 -1.45 -16.86
CA THR A 204 14.69 -1.97 -16.65
C THR A 204 14.74 -3.40 -16.12
N PHE A 205 14.00 -3.63 -15.04
CA PHE A 205 13.85 -4.92 -14.37
C PHE A 205 12.42 -5.40 -14.54
N ASN A 206 12.23 -6.58 -15.14
CA ASN A 206 10.92 -7.14 -15.44
C ASN A 206 10.74 -8.50 -14.77
N ILE A 207 9.61 -8.69 -14.10
CA ILE A 207 9.13 -9.95 -13.57
C ILE A 207 7.77 -10.23 -14.22
N ASN A 208 7.68 -11.30 -14.99
CA ASN A 208 6.42 -11.83 -15.47
C ASN A 208 6.27 -13.27 -15.01
N LEU A 209 5.36 -13.47 -14.08
CA LEU A 209 5.01 -14.78 -13.54
C LEU A 209 3.60 -15.13 -13.96
N ASP A 210 3.48 -16.11 -14.85
CA ASP A 210 2.22 -16.79 -15.10
C ASP A 210 1.87 -17.75 -13.94
N LYS A 211 0.66 -18.30 -13.97
CA LYS A 211 0.14 -19.21 -12.94
C LYS A 211 1.10 -20.37 -12.62
N ALA A 212 1.77 -20.94 -13.62
CA ALA A 212 2.65 -22.09 -13.41
C ALA A 212 3.92 -21.69 -12.67
N LYS A 213 4.60 -20.63 -13.16
CA LYS A 213 5.79 -20.08 -12.49
C LYS A 213 5.48 -19.56 -11.10
N PHE A 214 4.32 -18.92 -10.93
CA PHE A 214 3.86 -18.43 -9.64
C PHE A 214 3.60 -19.57 -8.65
N THR A 215 3.00 -20.67 -9.11
CA THR A 215 2.78 -21.88 -8.29
C THR A 215 4.12 -22.52 -7.91
N ASP A 216 5.06 -22.64 -8.84
CA ASP A 216 6.41 -23.16 -8.57
C ASP A 216 7.13 -22.33 -7.50
N LEU A 217 6.98 -21.01 -7.56
CA LEU A 217 7.51 -20.12 -6.55
C LEU A 217 6.84 -20.32 -5.19
N ILE A 218 5.52 -20.45 -5.13
CA ILE A 218 4.81 -20.73 -3.87
C ILE A 218 5.32 -22.04 -3.25
N VAL A 219 5.53 -23.09 -4.05
CA VAL A 219 6.10 -24.37 -3.60
C VAL A 219 7.48 -24.14 -2.97
N LYS A 220 8.38 -23.46 -3.69
CA LYS A 220 9.74 -23.16 -3.20
C LYS A 220 9.73 -22.30 -1.95
N PHE A 221 8.87 -21.28 -1.91
CA PHE A 221 8.69 -20.42 -0.75
C PHE A 221 8.21 -21.22 0.47
N GLY A 222 7.21 -22.08 0.30
CA GLY A 222 6.72 -22.97 1.35
C GLY A 222 7.82 -23.89 1.89
N GLN A 223 8.67 -24.40 1.01
CA GLN A 223 9.82 -25.26 1.34
C GLN A 223 11.02 -24.52 1.94
N SER A 224 11.06 -23.18 1.89
CA SER A 224 12.16 -22.39 2.44
C SER A 224 12.18 -22.38 3.98
N PHE A 225 11.00 -22.54 4.60
CA PHE A 225 10.84 -22.66 6.04
C PHE A 225 11.17 -24.08 6.48
N LYS A 226 12.15 -24.21 7.39
CA LYS A 226 12.59 -25.51 7.93
C LYS A 226 11.80 -25.90 9.18
N THR A 227 11.20 -24.92 9.86
CA THR A 227 10.41 -25.14 11.05
C THR A 227 9.11 -24.34 11.03
N GLN A 228 8.11 -24.82 11.77
CA GLN A 228 6.86 -24.08 11.98
C GLN A 228 7.11 -22.72 12.64
N GLU A 229 8.08 -22.65 13.57
CA GLU A 229 8.44 -21.42 14.28
C GLU A 229 8.97 -20.35 13.31
N GLU A 230 9.81 -20.73 12.35
CA GLU A 230 10.29 -19.81 11.29
C GLU A 230 9.12 -19.27 10.44
N PHE A 231 8.17 -20.13 10.10
CA PHE A 231 6.98 -19.73 9.35
C PHE A 231 6.06 -18.81 10.17
N GLU A 232 5.87 -19.10 11.45
CA GLU A 232 5.07 -18.28 12.36
C GLU A 232 5.71 -16.89 12.58
N ASN A 233 7.04 -16.85 12.75
CA ASN A 233 7.79 -15.60 12.82
C ASN A 233 7.64 -14.77 11.55
N PHE A 234 7.62 -15.42 10.38
CA PHE A 234 7.34 -14.74 9.12
C PHE A 234 5.92 -14.14 9.09
N LEU A 235 4.88 -14.91 9.45
CA LEU A 235 3.51 -14.41 9.49
C LEU A 235 3.34 -13.20 10.44
N ASN A 236 4.03 -13.22 11.58
CA ASN A 236 4.06 -12.11 12.51
C ASN A 236 4.81 -10.89 11.95
N ALA A 237 5.90 -11.10 11.23
CA ALA A 237 6.69 -10.01 10.63
C ALA A 237 5.93 -9.26 9.53
N ILE A 238 4.98 -9.92 8.86
CA ILE A 238 4.09 -9.29 7.87
C ILE A 238 2.75 -8.84 8.47
N GLU A 239 2.65 -8.81 9.81
CA GLU A 239 1.49 -8.33 10.58
C GLU A 239 0.16 -8.97 10.17
N LEU A 240 0.18 -10.26 9.83
CA LEU A 240 -1.01 -10.92 9.35
C LEU A 240 -1.95 -11.31 10.49
N GLU A 241 -3.24 -10.98 10.39
CA GLU A 241 -4.23 -11.51 11.33
C GLU A 241 -4.51 -13.00 11.06
N TYR A 242 -4.02 -13.88 11.95
CA TYR A 242 -4.30 -15.32 11.93
C TYR A 242 -4.62 -15.84 13.34
N SER A 243 -5.23 -17.02 13.42
CA SER A 243 -5.40 -17.73 14.69
C SER A 243 -4.23 -18.69 14.90
N SER A 244 -3.56 -18.65 16.05
CA SER A 244 -2.37 -19.47 16.35
C SER A 244 -2.60 -20.98 16.17
N GLU A 245 -3.83 -21.44 16.37
CA GLU A 245 -4.24 -22.84 16.14
C GLU A 245 -4.21 -23.24 14.65
N GLU A 246 -4.21 -22.28 13.73
CA GLU A 246 -4.22 -22.51 12.29
C GLU A 246 -2.80 -22.67 11.72
N VAL A 247 -1.77 -22.15 12.41
CA VAL A 247 -0.37 -22.14 11.96
C VAL A 247 0.17 -23.55 11.65
N PRO A 248 -0.03 -24.57 12.50
CA PRO A 248 0.47 -25.92 12.19
C PRO A 248 -0.14 -26.49 10.91
N SER A 249 -1.42 -26.21 10.66
CA SER A 249 -2.13 -26.68 9.46
C SER A 249 -1.68 -25.94 8.20
N MET A 250 -1.40 -24.63 8.30
CA MET A 250 -0.87 -23.82 7.20
C MET A 250 0.55 -24.25 6.85
N TYR A 251 1.40 -24.46 7.86
CA TYR A 251 2.75 -24.97 7.68
C TYR A 251 2.75 -26.36 7.03
N ALA A 252 1.89 -27.28 7.47
CA ALA A 252 1.80 -28.61 6.85
C ALA A 252 1.41 -28.56 5.36
N VAL A 253 0.50 -27.65 4.98
CA VAL A 253 0.13 -27.44 3.57
C VAL A 253 1.29 -26.84 2.78
N LEU A 254 2.06 -25.92 3.36
CA LEU A 254 3.23 -25.32 2.71
C LEU A 254 4.38 -26.29 2.46
N GLN A 255 4.46 -27.37 3.23
CA GLN A 255 5.47 -28.40 3.08
C GLN A 255 5.05 -29.51 2.08
N ASP A 256 3.79 -29.53 1.66
CA ASP A 256 3.25 -30.53 0.73
C ASP A 256 3.01 -29.92 -0.66
N GLU A 257 3.99 -30.10 -1.54
CA GLU A 257 3.92 -29.65 -2.93
C GLU A 257 2.68 -30.15 -3.67
N ALA A 258 2.25 -31.39 -3.45
CA ALA A 258 1.09 -31.95 -4.16
C ALA A 258 -0.21 -31.23 -3.74
N THR A 259 -0.32 -30.88 -2.46
CA THR A 259 -1.45 -30.11 -1.95
C THR A 259 -1.41 -28.66 -2.45
N ILE A 260 -0.24 -28.02 -2.51
CA ILE A 260 -0.08 -26.67 -3.08
C ILE A 260 -0.52 -26.67 -4.55
N ARG A 261 0.06 -27.56 -5.37
CA ARG A 261 -0.23 -27.64 -6.80
C ARG A 261 -1.69 -27.94 -7.06
N SER A 262 -2.27 -28.97 -6.45
CA SER A 262 -3.70 -29.26 -6.62
C SER A 262 -4.58 -28.09 -6.18
N THR A 263 -4.28 -27.44 -5.06
CA THR A 263 -5.04 -26.27 -4.60
C THR A 263 -4.99 -25.13 -5.62
N PHE A 264 -3.82 -24.77 -6.15
CA PHE A 264 -3.68 -23.63 -7.06
C PHE A 264 -4.04 -23.97 -8.51
N GLU A 265 -3.68 -25.15 -9.00
CA GLU A 265 -3.96 -25.57 -10.37
C GLU A 265 -5.46 -25.85 -10.58
N GLU A 266 -6.16 -26.44 -9.60
CA GLU A 266 -7.58 -26.80 -9.72
C GLU A 266 -8.54 -25.69 -9.30
N THR A 267 -8.16 -24.85 -8.34
CA THR A 267 -9.08 -23.84 -7.78
C THR A 267 -8.95 -22.47 -8.44
N ILE A 268 -7.73 -22.09 -8.82
CA ILE A 268 -7.46 -20.75 -9.35
C ILE A 268 -7.43 -20.84 -10.87
N ASN A 269 -8.26 -20.08 -11.58
CA ASN A 269 -8.31 -20.06 -13.04
C ASN A 269 -7.18 -19.20 -13.62
N THR A 270 -7.00 -18.00 -13.08
CA THR A 270 -5.93 -17.07 -13.49
C THR A 270 -5.15 -16.64 -12.26
N MET A 271 -3.83 -16.63 -12.38
CA MET A 271 -2.92 -16.08 -11.40
C MET A 271 -1.73 -15.51 -12.15
N GLY A 272 -1.34 -14.29 -11.84
CA GLY A 272 -0.13 -13.73 -12.40
C GLY A 272 0.29 -12.43 -11.77
N ILE A 273 1.58 -12.14 -11.95
CA ILE A 273 2.19 -10.86 -11.60
C ILE A 273 2.99 -10.38 -12.79
N ASP A 274 2.71 -9.14 -13.18
CA ASP A 274 3.55 -8.35 -14.05
C ASP A 274 4.13 -7.21 -13.21
N TYR A 275 5.45 -7.16 -13.08
CA TYR A 275 6.14 -6.10 -12.37
C TYR A 275 7.29 -5.58 -13.24
N THR A 276 7.31 -4.27 -13.43
CA THR A 276 8.34 -3.56 -14.18
C THR A 276 8.85 -2.40 -13.33
N ALA A 277 10.16 -2.34 -13.15
CA ALA A 277 10.83 -1.19 -12.56
C ALA A 277 11.87 -0.65 -13.53
N THR A 278 11.77 0.65 -13.85
CA THR A 278 12.69 1.33 -14.75
C THR A 278 13.41 2.45 -14.00
N PHE A 279 14.73 2.42 -14.07
CA PHE A 279 15.63 3.40 -13.47
C PHE A 279 16.33 4.19 -14.56
N GLU A 280 16.05 5.49 -14.60
CA GLU A 280 16.71 6.49 -15.42
C GLU A 280 17.39 7.52 -14.49
N PRO A 281 18.39 8.29 -14.96
CA PRO A 281 19.16 9.21 -14.09
C PRO A 281 18.32 10.22 -13.30
N GLU A 282 17.18 10.64 -13.83
CA GLU A 282 16.30 11.65 -13.24
C GLU A 282 14.88 11.12 -12.98
N GLN A 283 14.62 9.85 -13.26
CA GLN A 283 13.28 9.27 -13.21
C GLN A 283 13.30 7.80 -12.79
N TYR A 284 12.37 7.44 -11.92
CA TYR A 284 12.18 6.08 -11.42
C TYR A 284 10.71 5.72 -11.61
N MET A 285 10.44 4.62 -12.32
CA MET A 285 9.10 4.18 -12.63
C MET A 285 8.89 2.77 -12.10
N VAL A 286 7.74 2.53 -11.50
CA VAL A 286 7.25 1.21 -11.10
C VAL A 286 5.89 1.01 -11.72
N ASP A 287 5.71 -0.10 -12.42
CA ASP A 287 4.42 -0.59 -12.86
C ASP A 287 4.24 -2.00 -12.31
N SER A 288 3.13 -2.25 -11.63
CA SER A 288 2.85 -3.52 -10.99
C SER A 288 1.39 -3.88 -11.21
N ALA A 289 1.14 -5.01 -11.83
CA ALA A 289 -0.17 -5.60 -12.01
C ALA A 289 -0.20 -7.00 -11.38
N PHE A 290 -1.15 -7.20 -10.49
CA PHE A 290 -1.47 -8.46 -9.86
C PHE A 290 -2.85 -8.90 -10.30
N GLN A 291 -2.97 -10.13 -10.81
CA GLN A 291 -4.25 -10.71 -11.20
C GLN A 291 -4.44 -12.07 -10.57
N LEU A 292 -5.65 -12.30 -10.06
CA LEU A 292 -6.02 -13.55 -9.42
C LEU A 292 -7.52 -13.80 -9.60
N SER A 293 -7.89 -14.91 -10.21
CA SER A 293 -9.30 -15.27 -10.41
C SER A 293 -9.55 -16.75 -10.18
N ASP A 294 -10.71 -17.07 -9.63
CA ASP A 294 -11.29 -18.41 -9.61
C ASP A 294 -12.53 -18.48 -10.52
N LEU A 295 -13.46 -19.41 -10.29
CA LEU A 295 -14.68 -19.55 -11.10
C LEU A 295 -15.73 -18.47 -10.83
N GLU A 296 -15.67 -17.82 -9.68
CA GLU A 296 -16.73 -16.93 -9.18
C GLU A 296 -16.23 -15.49 -8.97
N THR A 297 -14.95 -15.33 -8.66
CA THR A 297 -14.35 -14.05 -8.26
C THR A 297 -13.06 -13.76 -9.02
N GLU A 298 -12.84 -12.50 -9.36
CA GLU A 298 -11.59 -12.00 -9.91
C GLU A 298 -11.12 -10.78 -9.11
N MET A 299 -9.85 -10.75 -8.76
CA MET A 299 -9.15 -9.61 -8.20
C MET A 299 -8.06 -9.15 -9.16
N LYS A 300 -8.05 -7.85 -9.44
CA LYS A 300 -7.01 -7.16 -10.18
C LYS A 300 -6.51 -5.97 -9.36
N ALA A 301 -5.23 -5.91 -9.08
CA ALA A 301 -4.61 -4.76 -8.46
C ALA A 301 -3.54 -4.22 -9.41
N ASN A 302 -3.60 -2.94 -9.72
CA ASN A 302 -2.61 -2.25 -10.54
C ASN A 302 -2.05 -1.10 -9.71
N VAL A 303 -0.73 -0.92 -9.71
CA VAL A 303 -0.03 0.17 -9.04
C VAL A 303 1.02 0.70 -9.98
N ASN A 304 0.87 1.95 -10.38
CA ASN A 304 1.83 2.70 -11.17
C ASN A 304 2.39 3.84 -10.32
N ILE A 305 3.71 3.91 -10.21
CA ILE A 305 4.43 4.95 -9.49
C ILE A 305 5.45 5.55 -10.44
N VAL A 306 5.46 6.87 -10.56
CA VAL A 306 6.47 7.61 -11.31
C VAL A 306 7.07 8.65 -10.39
N SER A 307 8.32 8.45 -9.98
CA SER A 307 9.10 9.39 -9.19
C SER A 307 10.11 10.10 -10.08
N LYS A 308 10.26 11.40 -9.89
CA LYS A 308 11.23 12.23 -10.60
C LYS A 308 12.11 12.95 -9.60
N LYS A 309 13.39 13.06 -9.94
CA LYS A 309 14.30 13.96 -9.27
C LYS A 309 13.85 15.39 -9.58
N SER A 310 13.72 16.20 -8.55
CA SER A 310 13.23 17.58 -8.66
C SER A 310 14.17 18.56 -7.99
N GLU A 311 13.89 19.85 -8.16
CA GLU A 311 14.44 20.95 -7.36
C GLU A 311 13.24 21.62 -6.69
N LEU A 312 13.00 21.27 -5.42
CA LEU A 312 11.87 21.78 -4.65
C LEU A 312 12.36 22.85 -3.68
N ASP A 313 11.59 23.91 -3.56
CA ASP A 313 11.69 24.83 -2.43
C ASP A 313 10.99 24.22 -1.21
N GLN A 314 11.23 24.80 -0.03
CA GLN A 314 10.52 24.43 1.19
C GLN A 314 9.01 24.36 0.95
N ILE A 315 8.43 23.21 1.24
CA ILE A 315 7.02 22.95 1.01
C ILE A 315 6.24 23.38 2.26
N ALA A 316 5.31 24.30 2.09
CA ALA A 316 4.44 24.79 3.16
C ALA A 316 3.02 25.07 2.64
N PRO A 317 2.01 25.12 3.53
CA PRO A 317 0.69 25.60 3.19
C PRO A 317 0.71 27.03 2.61
N GLU A 318 -0.39 27.43 1.97
CA GLU A 318 -0.56 28.80 1.45
C GLU A 318 -0.36 29.84 2.55
N GLU A 319 0.23 30.98 2.18
CA GLU A 319 0.44 32.09 3.11
C GLU A 319 -0.91 32.57 3.68
N GLY A 320 -1.03 32.55 5.01
CA GLY A 320 -2.27 32.91 5.72
C GLY A 320 -3.15 31.73 6.13
N ALA A 321 -2.79 30.49 5.82
CA ALA A 321 -3.47 29.31 6.34
C ALA A 321 -3.49 29.28 7.88
N VAL A 322 -4.66 29.01 8.45
CA VAL A 322 -4.82 28.90 9.90
C VAL A 322 -4.50 27.48 10.35
N ILE A 323 -3.40 27.31 11.06
CA ILE A 323 -2.93 26.00 11.59
C ILE A 323 -3.19 25.97 13.09
N MET A 324 -3.82 24.90 13.58
CA MET A 324 -4.08 24.69 15.01
C MET A 324 -3.50 23.35 15.47
N SER A 325 -3.04 23.25 16.71
CA SER A 325 -2.74 21.95 17.33
C SER A 325 -4.01 21.10 17.50
N MET A 326 -3.85 19.80 17.74
CA MET A 326 -4.99 18.90 18.02
C MET A 326 -5.89 19.38 19.16
N GLU A 327 -5.31 19.91 20.24
CA GLU A 327 -6.07 20.43 21.39
C GLU A 327 -6.88 21.67 21.02
N GLU A 328 -6.24 22.63 20.34
CA GLU A 328 -6.89 23.86 19.87
C GLU A 328 -7.97 23.55 18.84
N ALA A 329 -7.70 22.64 17.90
CA ALA A 329 -8.66 22.19 16.89
C ALA A 329 -9.89 21.56 17.53
N THR A 330 -9.70 20.70 18.54
CA THR A 330 -10.79 20.07 19.29
C THR A 330 -11.62 21.11 20.04
N ALA A 331 -10.97 22.05 20.74
CA ALA A 331 -11.66 23.13 21.44
C ALA A 331 -12.41 24.05 20.49
N ALA A 332 -11.82 24.40 19.36
CA ALA A 332 -12.41 25.24 18.32
C ALA A 332 -13.61 24.55 17.67
N LEU A 333 -13.52 23.26 17.36
CA LEU A 333 -14.63 22.46 16.84
C LEU A 333 -15.79 22.42 17.84
N MET A 334 -15.51 22.12 19.11
CA MET A 334 -16.54 22.07 20.15
C MET A 334 -17.22 23.43 20.34
N SER A 335 -16.44 24.52 20.31
CA SER A 335 -16.96 25.89 20.37
C SER A 335 -17.85 26.21 19.17
N ALA A 336 -17.40 25.88 17.96
CA ALA A 336 -18.17 26.07 16.72
C ALA A 336 -19.47 25.27 16.75
N PHE A 337 -19.41 24.01 17.17
CA PHE A 337 -20.57 23.14 17.31
C PHE A 337 -21.59 23.68 18.32
N MET A 338 -21.14 24.13 19.49
CA MET A 338 -22.02 24.76 20.49
C MET A 338 -22.63 26.07 19.97
N SER A 339 -21.89 26.85 19.19
CA SER A 339 -22.38 28.13 18.66
C SER A 339 -23.43 27.98 17.55
N GLN A 340 -23.40 26.88 16.79
CA GLN A 340 -24.38 26.58 15.73
C GLN A 340 -25.53 25.69 16.22
N GLY A 341 -25.31 24.89 17.27
CA GLY A 341 -26.27 23.93 17.80
C GLY A 341 -27.42 24.50 18.63
N GLY A 342 -27.43 25.81 18.93
CA GLY A 342 -28.55 26.48 19.61
C GLY A 342 -29.07 25.70 20.83
N LEU A 343 -28.20 25.44 21.81
CA LEU A 343 -28.60 25.14 23.18
C LEU A 343 -28.70 26.43 24.00
#